data_AF-Q821Y2-F1
#
_entry.id   AF-Q821Y2-F1
#
_cell.length_a   1.000
_cell.length_b   1.000
_cell.length_c   1.000
_cell.angle_alpha   90.00
_cell.angle_beta   90.00
_cell.angle_gamma   90.00
#
_symmetry.space_group_name_H-M   'P 1'
#
loop_
_entity.id
_entity.type
_entity.pdbx_description
1 polymer ?
#
loop_
_entity_poly.entity_id
_entity_poly.type
_entity_poly.pdbx_seq_one_letter_code
_entity_poly.pdbx_strand_id
1 'polypeptide(L)'
;MFSMANTIPTNFPIYSADVVSQKSLKQTLRIYAERVHCYVFHTFVKTALLRPFQPASSQKYCHSLLISILAVIVSAILFLLLYPVKLTFLAISLCLKDPKTTTVSLRKSFVRNLQDMVNRQLFINSDYLSVTPESSPFLTSFLIPETQSWESYHLEDEILELYSTLPEGWEKILNYADTRNQDYPSKEMAYEGSLYLTVLHKLTTVLQDPLIPKKKKQELLNYIGTYADACPPTWIEVIFKELTAIYNKRDTSINYIILCVQTFKENLLQSMVNRSSEEWHHISGFKHYHGGSLGLNMNSLARIQFTGHLILKKQALYNRVFKRFLSNYRASVANLIEYTRCQIIESSQELKNSLSRYLCETMTQLEVPENEISSVLSSLFYDEHFELNNTGIAFILIMQGILTTEAQTTIGKIAQRLPNLFRCLR
;
A
#
# COMPACT_ATOMS: atom_id res chain seq x y z
N MET A 1 9.22 19.92 -7.65
CA MET A 1 7.92 20.15 -6.98
C MET A 1 6.86 19.40 -7.77
N PHE A 2 6.84 18.07 -7.64
CA PHE A 2 5.79 17.25 -8.24
C PHE A 2 4.71 17.05 -7.18
N SER A 3 3.53 17.60 -7.43
CA SER A 3 2.33 17.29 -6.68
C SER A 3 2.04 15.81 -6.90
N MET A 4 2.32 14.96 -5.90
CA MET A 4 1.64 13.67 -5.81
C MET A 4 0.17 14.01 -5.60
N ALA A 5 -0.62 13.92 -6.67
CA ALA A 5 -2.06 14.02 -6.57
C ALA A 5 -2.53 12.88 -5.66
N ASN A 6 -2.79 13.19 -4.39
CA ASN A 6 -3.51 12.34 -3.45
C ASN A 6 -4.92 12.16 -4.02
N THR A 7 -5.05 11.22 -4.95
CA THR A 7 -6.35 10.80 -5.44
C THR A 7 -6.94 9.94 -4.33
N ILE A 8 -7.97 10.47 -3.67
CA ILE A 8 -8.77 9.70 -2.71
C ILE A 8 -9.18 8.40 -3.42
N PRO A 9 -8.92 7.22 -2.82
CA PRO A 9 -9.31 5.96 -3.44
C PRO A 9 -10.82 5.99 -3.73
N THR A 10 -11.24 5.55 -4.92
CA THR A 10 -12.60 5.77 -5.46
C THR A 10 -13.76 5.23 -4.62
N ASN A 11 -13.47 4.44 -3.57
CA ASN A 11 -14.45 3.81 -2.69
C ASN A 11 -14.41 4.36 -1.24
N PHE A 12 -13.75 5.50 -1.00
CA PHE A 12 -13.69 6.10 0.33
C PHE A 12 -14.99 6.81 0.72
N PRO A 13 -15.42 6.73 2.00
CA PRO A 13 -16.58 7.45 2.48
C PRO A 13 -16.30 8.95 2.41
N ILE A 14 -17.12 9.69 1.67
CA ILE A 14 -17.13 11.15 1.69
C ILE A 14 -17.97 11.58 2.90
N TYR A 15 -17.56 12.64 3.60
CA TYR A 15 -18.36 13.29 4.63
C TYR A 15 -19.51 14.07 3.98
N SER A 16 -20.35 13.39 3.22
CA SER A 16 -21.54 13.96 2.62
C SER A 16 -22.76 13.44 3.36
N ALA A 17 -23.75 14.32 3.50
CA ALA A 17 -25.07 13.95 3.92
C ALA A 17 -25.82 13.23 2.79
N ASP A 18 -25.25 12.17 2.22
CA ASP A 18 -26.11 11.14 1.66
C ASP A 18 -26.79 10.50 2.85
N VAL A 19 -27.95 11.07 3.18
CA VAL A 19 -28.96 10.47 4.03
C VAL A 19 -29.17 9.08 3.45
N VAL A 20 -28.48 8.09 4.02
CA VAL A 20 -28.90 6.70 3.92
C VAL A 20 -30.21 6.69 4.70
N SER A 21 -31.26 7.13 4.02
CA SER A 21 -32.64 6.86 4.36
C SER A 21 -32.71 5.35 4.23
N GLN A 22 -32.36 4.66 5.31
CA GLN A 22 -32.75 3.28 5.53
C GLN A 22 -34.24 3.27 5.20
N LYS A 23 -34.60 2.71 4.02
CA LYS A 23 -35.95 2.86 3.46
C LYS A 23 -36.91 2.49 4.56
N SER A 24 -37.66 3.47 5.07
CA SER A 24 -38.49 3.22 6.24
C SER A 24 -39.45 2.07 5.91
N LEU A 25 -39.86 1.29 6.90
CA LEU A 25 -40.84 0.21 6.68
C LEU A 25 -42.05 0.74 5.89
N LYS A 26 -42.45 1.99 6.16
CA LYS A 26 -43.46 2.76 5.43
C LYS A 26 -43.13 2.97 3.95
N GLN A 27 -41.92 3.44 3.62
CA GLN A 27 -41.47 3.60 2.23
C GLN A 27 -41.37 2.25 1.50
N THR A 28 -40.88 1.21 2.18
CA THR A 28 -40.78 -0.14 1.61
C THR A 28 -42.16 -0.73 1.32
N LEU A 29 -43.11 -0.59 2.26
CA LEU A 29 -44.51 -1.00 2.07
C LEU A 29 -45.21 -0.22 0.97
N ARG A 30 -44.95 1.09 0.84
CA ARG A 30 -45.49 1.93 -0.24
C ARG A 30 -44.99 1.48 -1.62
N ILE A 31 -43.68 1.22 -1.75
CA ILE A 31 -43.09 0.68 -2.99
C ILE A 31 -43.68 -0.70 -3.31
N TYR A 32 -43.89 -1.54 -2.29
CA TYR A 32 -44.48 -2.87 -2.46
C TYR A 32 -45.96 -2.79 -2.91
N ALA A 33 -46.74 -1.90 -2.30
CA ALA A 33 -48.15 -1.65 -2.67
C ALA A 33 -48.27 -1.12 -4.11
N GLU A 34 -47.36 -0.24 -4.53
CA GLU A 34 -47.32 0.28 -5.90
C GLU A 34 -46.96 -0.82 -6.92
N ARG A 35 -46.07 -1.76 -6.56
CA ARG A 35 -45.54 -2.77 -7.48
C ARG A 35 -46.22 -4.14 -7.43
N VAL A 36 -47.09 -4.40 -6.45
CA VAL A 36 -47.77 -5.70 -6.26
C VAL A 36 -48.48 -6.18 -7.53
N HIS A 37 -49.13 -5.27 -8.25
CA HIS A 37 -49.86 -5.59 -9.48
C HIS A 37 -48.91 -6.04 -10.59
N CYS A 38 -47.77 -5.36 -10.75
CA CYS A 38 -46.76 -5.72 -11.76
C CYS A 38 -46.13 -7.08 -11.46
N TYR A 39 -45.86 -7.38 -10.18
CA TYR A 39 -45.22 -8.63 -9.79
C TYR A 39 -46.16 -9.84 -9.97
N VAL A 40 -47.42 -9.70 -9.55
CA VAL A 40 -48.43 -10.76 -9.72
C VAL A 40 -48.77 -10.96 -11.19
N PHE A 41 -48.93 -9.87 -11.97
CA PHE A 41 -49.17 -9.95 -13.41
C PHE A 41 -48.00 -10.60 -14.15
N HIS A 42 -46.76 -10.17 -13.89
CA HIS A 42 -45.57 -10.77 -14.51
C HIS A 42 -45.43 -12.26 -14.17
N THR A 43 -45.67 -12.64 -12.90
CA THR A 43 -45.60 -14.04 -12.49
C THR A 43 -46.67 -14.86 -13.19
N PHE A 44 -47.91 -14.37 -13.27
CA PHE A 44 -49.01 -15.03 -13.98
C PHE A 44 -48.74 -15.20 -15.48
N VAL A 45 -48.24 -14.15 -16.16
CA VAL A 45 -47.86 -14.23 -17.57
C VAL A 45 -46.77 -15.29 -17.79
N LYS A 46 -45.76 -15.32 -16.92
CA LYS A 46 -44.64 -16.24 -17.04
C LYS A 46 -45.00 -17.70 -16.71
N THR A 47 -45.84 -17.95 -15.70
CA THR A 47 -46.12 -19.31 -15.21
C THR A 47 -47.37 -19.94 -15.79
N ALA A 48 -48.41 -19.16 -16.09
CA ALA A 48 -49.70 -19.68 -16.56
C ALA A 48 -49.91 -19.49 -18.07
N LEU A 49 -49.49 -18.35 -18.63
CA LEU A 49 -49.68 -18.04 -20.05
C LEU A 49 -48.54 -18.56 -20.95
N LEU A 50 -47.28 -18.42 -20.52
CA LEU A 50 -46.12 -18.76 -21.35
C LEU A 50 -45.62 -20.21 -21.20
N ARG A 51 -45.98 -20.90 -20.12
CA ARG A 51 -45.50 -22.26 -19.83
C ARG A 51 -46.07 -23.38 -20.73
N PRO A 52 -47.29 -23.32 -21.29
CA PRO A 52 -47.85 -24.44 -22.04
C PRO A 52 -47.58 -24.49 -23.56
N PHE A 53 -46.89 -23.52 -24.19
CA PHE A 53 -47.00 -23.35 -25.65
C PHE A 53 -45.72 -23.65 -26.47
N GLN A 54 -45.68 -24.85 -27.08
CA GLN A 54 -45.00 -25.13 -28.35
C GLN A 54 -46.06 -25.47 -29.41
N PRO A 55 -46.43 -24.56 -30.34
CA PRO A 55 -47.44 -24.87 -31.34
C PRO A 55 -46.86 -25.28 -32.70
N ALA A 56 -47.34 -26.42 -33.21
CA ALA A 56 -47.25 -26.81 -34.61
C ALA A 56 -48.10 -25.86 -35.49
N SER A 57 -47.63 -25.67 -36.72
CA SER A 57 -47.98 -24.56 -37.61
C SER A 57 -49.30 -24.72 -38.36
N SER A 58 -50.32 -23.92 -37.99
CA SER A 58 -51.22 -23.21 -38.93
C SER A 58 -52.38 -22.45 -38.24
N GLN A 59 -52.67 -22.72 -36.97
CA GLN A 59 -53.81 -22.12 -36.24
C GLN A 59 -53.37 -20.98 -35.28
N LYS A 60 -52.44 -20.12 -35.72
CA LYS A 60 -51.71 -19.20 -34.83
C LYS A 60 -52.48 -17.92 -34.46
N TYR A 61 -53.29 -17.36 -35.35
CA TYR A 61 -53.85 -16.01 -35.15
C TYR A 61 -55.10 -15.99 -34.26
N CYS A 62 -56.08 -16.85 -34.52
CA CYS A 62 -57.29 -16.93 -33.68
C CYS A 62 -56.96 -17.35 -32.25
N HIS A 63 -56.02 -18.28 -32.09
CA HIS A 63 -55.63 -18.78 -30.78
C HIS A 63 -54.82 -17.74 -29.99
N SER A 64 -53.94 -16.98 -30.65
CA SER A 64 -53.23 -15.85 -30.03
C SER A 64 -54.21 -14.76 -29.59
N LEU A 65 -55.21 -14.43 -30.40
CA LEU A 65 -56.20 -13.40 -30.06
C LEU A 65 -57.04 -13.81 -28.85
N LEU A 66 -57.44 -15.08 -28.77
CA LEU A 66 -58.21 -15.60 -27.64
C LEU A 66 -57.37 -15.63 -26.35
N ILE A 67 -56.09 -15.96 -26.44
CA ILE A 67 -55.14 -15.89 -25.31
C ILE A 67 -54.96 -14.44 -24.85
N SER A 68 -54.85 -13.49 -25.77
CA SER A 68 -54.76 -12.06 -25.43
C SER A 68 -56.04 -11.57 -24.73
N ILE A 69 -57.21 -11.95 -25.22
CA ILE A 69 -58.49 -11.59 -24.59
C ILE A 69 -58.59 -12.20 -23.19
N LEU A 70 -58.26 -13.50 -23.05
CA LEU A 70 -58.29 -14.18 -21.75
C LEU A 70 -57.29 -13.56 -20.77
N ALA A 71 -56.09 -13.20 -21.25
CA ALA A 71 -55.08 -12.52 -20.45
C ALA A 71 -55.55 -11.14 -19.97
N VAL A 72 -56.24 -10.36 -20.81
CA VAL A 72 -56.81 -9.06 -20.44
C VAL A 72 -57.91 -9.24 -19.39
N ILE A 73 -58.82 -10.20 -19.56
CA ILE A 73 -59.90 -10.48 -18.60
C ILE A 73 -59.34 -10.94 -17.26
N VAL A 74 -58.41 -11.90 -17.26
CA VAL A 74 -57.79 -12.37 -16.01
C VAL A 74 -56.96 -11.28 -15.35
N SER A 75 -56.28 -10.44 -16.13
CA SER A 75 -55.59 -9.26 -15.59
C SER A 75 -56.57 -8.31 -14.92
N ALA A 76 -57.71 -7.99 -15.54
CA ALA A 76 -58.73 -7.13 -14.95
C ALA A 76 -59.30 -7.70 -13.64
N ILE A 77 -59.56 -9.00 -13.59
CA ILE A 77 -60.02 -9.70 -12.39
C ILE A 77 -58.95 -9.67 -11.29
N LEU A 78 -57.68 -9.93 -11.63
CA LEU A 78 -56.56 -9.83 -10.68
C LEU A 78 -56.40 -8.40 -10.15
N PHE A 79 -56.57 -7.38 -11.00
CA PHE A 79 -56.54 -5.98 -10.56
C PHE A 79 -57.64 -5.68 -9.55
N LEU A 80 -58.87 -6.16 -9.79
CA LEU A 80 -59.98 -6.01 -8.85
C LEU A 80 -59.74 -6.75 -7.52
N LEU A 81 -59.17 -7.95 -7.57
CA LEU A 81 -58.87 -8.76 -6.37
C LEU A 81 -57.66 -8.27 -5.58
N LEU A 82 -56.67 -7.66 -6.24
CA LEU A 82 -55.48 -7.10 -5.60
C LEU A 82 -55.71 -5.68 -5.08
N TYR A 83 -56.78 -5.02 -5.50
CA TYR A 83 -57.11 -3.67 -5.04
C TYR A 83 -57.35 -3.58 -3.51
N PRO A 84 -58.10 -4.51 -2.87
CA PRO A 84 -58.20 -4.59 -1.42
C PRO A 84 -56.83 -4.79 -0.75
N VAL A 85 -55.97 -5.64 -1.32
CA VAL A 85 -54.61 -5.89 -0.81
C VAL A 85 -53.76 -4.63 -0.87
N LYS A 86 -53.80 -3.90 -1.99
CA LYS A 86 -53.16 -2.60 -2.14
C LYS A 86 -53.63 -1.60 -1.09
N LEU A 87 -54.95 -1.53 -0.88
CA LEU A 87 -55.57 -0.65 0.12
C LEU A 87 -55.14 -1.04 1.54
N THR A 88 -55.06 -2.33 1.88
CA THR A 88 -54.56 -2.76 3.19
C THR A 88 -53.10 -2.40 3.41
N PHE A 89 -52.23 -2.58 2.41
CA PHE A 89 -50.83 -2.14 2.52
C PHE A 89 -50.68 -0.62 2.66
N LEU A 90 -51.50 0.16 1.94
CA LEU A 90 -51.56 1.61 2.07
C LEU A 90 -52.10 2.05 3.44
N ALA A 91 -53.15 1.39 3.94
CA ALA A 91 -53.72 1.65 5.25
C ALA A 91 -52.71 1.35 6.37
N ILE A 92 -52.03 0.20 6.31
CA ILE A 92 -50.96 -0.16 7.24
C ILE A 92 -49.81 0.87 7.15
N SER A 93 -49.43 1.28 5.93
CA SER A 93 -48.44 2.33 5.72
C SER A 93 -48.84 3.69 6.30
N LEU A 94 -50.13 4.04 6.32
CA LEU A 94 -50.62 5.28 6.91
C LEU A 94 -50.65 5.22 8.45
N CYS A 95 -50.91 4.04 9.02
CA CYS A 95 -50.91 3.82 10.46
C CYS A 95 -49.50 3.68 11.06
N LEU A 96 -48.50 3.37 10.25
CA LEU A 96 -47.10 3.35 10.69
C LEU A 96 -46.61 4.79 10.91
N LYS A 97 -46.35 5.13 12.18
CA LYS A 97 -45.57 6.32 12.52
C LYS A 97 -44.24 6.22 11.80
N ASP A 98 -43.84 7.32 11.16
CA ASP A 98 -42.47 7.44 10.68
C ASP A 98 -41.55 7.17 11.87
N PRO A 99 -40.55 6.29 11.73
CA PRO A 99 -39.58 6.11 12.79
C PRO A 99 -39.06 7.52 13.09
N LYS A 100 -39.08 7.93 14.37
CA LYS A 100 -38.36 9.12 14.80
C LYS A 100 -36.98 8.95 14.20
N THR A 101 -36.65 9.78 13.20
CA THR A 101 -35.33 9.81 12.58
C THR A 101 -34.40 10.01 13.74
N THR A 102 -33.80 8.90 14.18
CA THR A 102 -32.70 8.96 15.10
C THR A 102 -31.64 9.53 14.20
N THR A 103 -31.46 10.85 14.26
CA THR A 103 -30.37 11.56 13.62
C THR A 103 -29.12 10.96 14.23
N VAL A 104 -28.67 9.83 13.67
CA VAL A 104 -27.32 9.35 13.86
C VAL A 104 -26.49 10.52 13.41
N SER A 105 -25.76 11.14 14.35
CA SER A 105 -24.98 12.32 14.00
C SER A 105 -24.11 11.95 12.81
N LEU A 106 -24.10 12.80 11.78
CA LEU A 106 -23.34 12.58 10.54
C LEU A 106 -21.92 12.11 10.86
N ARG A 107 -21.31 12.77 11.84
CA ARG A 107 -20.07 12.37 12.50
C ARG A 107 -20.02 10.92 12.97
N LYS A 108 -20.97 10.45 13.79
CA LYS A 108 -20.98 9.06 14.29
C LYS A 108 -21.10 8.05 13.15
N SER A 109 -21.85 8.38 12.10
CA SER A 109 -21.96 7.54 10.90
C SER A 109 -20.65 7.48 10.13
N PHE A 110 -20.02 8.64 9.88
CA PHE A 110 -18.74 8.74 9.19
C PHE A 110 -17.61 8.04 9.95
N VAL A 111 -17.49 8.31 11.25
CA VAL A 111 -16.51 7.67 12.16
C VAL A 111 -16.71 6.15 12.14
N ARG A 112 -17.95 5.67 12.20
CA ARG A 112 -18.25 4.24 12.11
C ARG A 112 -17.86 3.67 10.75
N ASN A 113 -18.14 4.35 9.64
CA ASN A 113 -17.76 3.89 8.30
C ASN A 113 -16.23 3.79 8.14
N LEU A 114 -15.48 4.77 8.66
CA LEU A 114 -14.02 4.72 8.67
C LEU A 114 -13.51 3.58 9.57
N GLN A 115 -14.08 3.40 10.75
CA GLN A 115 -13.74 2.26 11.62
C GLN A 115 -14.03 0.94 10.94
N ASP A 116 -15.21 0.75 10.36
CA ASP A 116 -15.58 -0.46 9.64
C ASP A 116 -14.64 -0.72 8.47
N MET A 117 -14.21 0.32 7.75
CA MET A 117 -13.25 0.19 6.67
C MET A 117 -11.87 -0.29 7.17
N VAL A 118 -11.35 0.29 8.26
CA VAL A 118 -10.03 -0.07 8.79
C VAL A 118 -10.06 -1.40 9.56
N ASN A 119 -11.21 -1.77 10.13
CA ASN A 119 -11.43 -3.04 10.85
C ASN A 119 -11.76 -4.21 9.91
N ARG A 120 -12.09 -3.95 8.63
CA ARG A 120 -12.17 -5.00 7.62
C ARG A 120 -10.82 -5.69 7.48
N GLN A 121 -10.84 -6.92 6.97
CA GLN A 121 -9.61 -7.61 6.61
C GLN A 121 -8.84 -6.78 5.58
N LEU A 122 -7.64 -6.35 5.94
CA LEU A 122 -6.74 -5.58 5.10
C LEU A 122 -5.83 -6.52 4.30
N PHE A 123 -5.52 -6.12 3.07
CA PHE A 123 -4.66 -6.85 2.16
C PHE A 123 -3.57 -5.92 1.62
N ILE A 124 -2.40 -6.48 1.33
CA ILE A 124 -1.37 -5.77 0.54
C ILE A 124 -1.90 -5.56 -0.88
N ASN A 125 -1.91 -4.31 -1.33
CA ASN A 125 -2.23 -3.96 -2.71
C ASN A 125 -1.07 -4.37 -3.63
N SER A 126 -1.34 -5.26 -4.60
CA SER A 126 -0.25 -5.73 -5.47
C SER A 126 0.19 -4.69 -6.49
N ASP A 127 -0.64 -3.68 -6.79
CA ASP A 127 -0.33 -2.67 -7.80
C ASP A 127 0.64 -1.61 -7.26
N TYR A 128 0.79 -1.55 -5.93
CA TYR A 128 1.70 -0.65 -5.21
C TYR A 128 2.93 -1.38 -4.65
N LEU A 129 3.22 -2.60 -5.14
CA LEU A 129 4.40 -3.35 -4.69
C LEU A 129 5.71 -2.66 -5.04
N SER A 130 5.80 -2.01 -6.20
CA SER A 130 7.01 -1.37 -6.68
C SER A 130 7.27 0.02 -6.10
N VAL A 131 6.41 0.52 -5.20
CA VAL A 131 6.56 1.86 -4.63
C VAL A 131 7.86 1.96 -3.82
N THR A 132 8.64 2.99 -4.11
CA THR A 132 9.90 3.35 -3.46
C THR A 132 9.82 4.78 -2.93
N PRO A 133 10.50 5.09 -1.83
CA PRO A 133 10.57 6.47 -1.36
C PRO A 133 11.34 7.33 -2.37
N GLU A 134 10.98 8.61 -2.42
CA GLU A 134 11.79 9.64 -3.06
C GLU A 134 13.17 9.66 -2.39
N SER A 135 14.21 9.55 -3.20
CA SER A 135 15.59 9.56 -2.70
C SER A 135 15.99 11.00 -2.35
N SER A 136 16.60 11.18 -1.17
CA SER A 136 17.19 12.47 -0.82
C SER A 136 18.29 12.87 -1.83
N PRO A 137 18.58 14.17 -2.00
CA PRO A 137 19.68 14.63 -2.86
C PRO A 137 21.02 14.00 -2.52
N PHE A 138 21.23 13.67 -1.23
CA PHE A 138 22.42 12.94 -0.78
C PHE A 138 22.44 11.51 -1.33
N LEU A 139 21.32 10.79 -1.26
CA LEU A 139 21.23 9.41 -1.79
C LEU A 139 21.29 9.36 -3.31
N THR A 140 20.76 10.37 -4.01
CA THR A 140 20.91 10.47 -5.47
C THR A 140 22.36 10.76 -5.87
N SER A 141 23.17 11.37 -5.01
CA SER A 141 24.59 11.59 -5.30
C SER A 141 25.40 10.28 -5.40
N PHE A 142 24.94 9.16 -4.80
CA PHE A 142 25.56 7.84 -5.00
C PHE A 142 25.38 7.29 -6.43
N LEU A 143 24.48 7.89 -7.24
CA LEU A 143 24.30 7.53 -8.64
C LEU A 143 25.37 8.11 -9.56
N ILE A 144 26.15 9.07 -9.05
CA ILE A 144 27.18 9.79 -9.79
C ILE A 144 28.52 9.26 -9.27
N PRO A 145 29.27 8.47 -10.06
CA PRO A 145 30.59 8.03 -9.66
C PRO A 145 31.45 9.27 -9.39
N GLU A 146 32.09 9.33 -8.23
CA GLU A 146 33.00 10.42 -7.96
C GLU A 146 34.24 10.30 -8.84
N THR A 147 34.61 11.42 -9.47
CA THR A 147 35.79 11.53 -10.34
C THR A 147 37.06 11.88 -9.57
N GLN A 148 36.93 12.12 -8.25
CA GLN A 148 38.02 12.56 -7.39
C GLN A 148 38.68 11.35 -6.73
N SER A 149 40.01 11.36 -6.64
CA SER A 149 40.77 10.32 -5.96
C SER A 149 40.45 10.38 -4.46
N TRP A 150 39.72 9.39 -3.97
CA TRP A 150 39.53 9.18 -2.54
C TRP A 150 40.70 8.40 -1.97
N GLU A 151 41.27 8.89 -0.87
CA GLU A 151 42.37 8.24 -0.16
C GLU A 151 41.86 7.67 1.17
N SER A 152 42.22 6.43 1.47
CA SER A 152 41.68 5.63 2.59
C SER A 152 41.98 6.21 3.96
N TYR A 153 43.11 6.91 4.12
CA TYR A 153 43.50 7.54 5.38
C TYR A 153 42.47 8.58 5.85
N HIS A 154 41.71 9.21 4.94
CA HIS A 154 40.65 10.14 5.33
C HIS A 154 39.53 9.48 6.13
N LEU A 155 39.20 8.21 5.85
CA LEU A 155 38.21 7.48 6.64
C LEU A 155 38.83 6.90 7.92
N GLU A 156 40.08 6.46 7.85
CA GLU A 156 40.82 5.98 9.00
C GLU A 156 40.94 7.06 10.08
N ASP A 157 41.33 8.27 9.71
CA ASP A 157 41.44 9.43 10.61
C ASP A 157 40.12 9.70 11.33
N GLU A 158 39.01 9.76 10.60
CA GLU A 158 37.67 9.97 11.18
C GLU A 158 37.25 8.82 12.13
N ILE A 159 37.66 7.58 11.85
CA ILE A 159 37.42 6.46 12.75
C ILE A 159 38.29 6.61 14.01
N LEU A 160 39.55 7.02 13.88
CA LEU A 160 40.47 7.24 15.01
C LEU A 160 40.08 8.46 15.88
N GLU A 161 39.36 9.44 15.35
CA GLU A 161 38.75 10.48 16.17
C GLU A 161 37.62 9.95 17.07
N LEU A 162 36.99 8.84 16.66
CA LEU A 162 35.88 8.21 17.36
C LEU A 162 36.32 7.09 18.31
N TYR A 163 37.46 6.45 18.04
CA TYR A 163 38.01 5.31 18.78
C TYR A 163 39.49 5.48 19.08
N SER A 164 39.97 5.01 20.23
CA SER A 164 41.41 5.04 20.57
C SER A 164 42.28 4.20 19.63
N THR A 165 41.70 3.21 18.96
CA THR A 165 42.36 2.30 18.02
C THR A 165 41.37 1.92 16.91
N LEU A 166 41.89 1.57 15.73
CA LEU A 166 41.06 1.09 14.63
C LEU A 166 40.37 -0.23 15.01
N PRO A 167 39.03 -0.33 14.93
CA PRO A 167 38.34 -1.59 15.21
C PRO A 167 38.71 -2.66 14.17
N GLU A 168 38.86 -3.93 14.61
CA GLU A 168 39.31 -5.06 13.76
C GLU A 168 38.50 -5.18 12.45
N GLY A 169 37.18 -5.01 12.53
CA GLY A 169 36.31 -5.07 11.35
C GLY A 169 36.63 -3.98 10.31
N TRP A 170 37.02 -2.79 10.77
CA TRP A 170 37.40 -1.68 9.89
C TRP A 170 38.80 -1.85 9.31
N GLU A 171 39.74 -2.41 10.07
CA GLU A 171 41.07 -2.78 9.56
C GLU A 171 40.95 -3.71 8.35
N LYS A 172 40.10 -4.74 8.43
CA LYS A 172 39.83 -5.66 7.30
C LYS A 172 39.24 -4.94 6.07
N ILE A 173 38.26 -4.06 6.30
CA ILE A 173 37.55 -3.33 5.22
C ILE A 173 38.47 -2.31 4.53
N LEU A 174 39.31 -1.60 5.29
CA LEU A 174 40.26 -0.61 4.77
C LEU A 174 41.42 -1.28 4.03
N ASN A 175 41.98 -2.37 4.57
CA ASN A 175 43.02 -3.15 3.88
C ASN A 175 42.54 -3.67 2.51
N TYR A 176 41.26 -4.05 2.39
CA TYR A 176 40.66 -4.40 1.10
C TYR A 176 40.59 -3.21 0.14
N ALA A 177 40.26 -2.01 0.64
CA ALA A 177 40.22 -0.80 -0.18
C ALA A 177 41.61 -0.44 -0.74
N ASP A 178 42.64 -0.54 0.10
CA ASP A 178 44.01 -0.20 -0.26
C ASP A 178 44.61 -1.15 -1.29
N THR A 179 44.38 -2.45 -1.13
CA THR A 179 44.83 -3.46 -2.09
C THR A 179 44.16 -3.31 -3.46
N ARG A 180 42.87 -2.93 -3.50
CA ARG A 180 42.13 -2.65 -4.73
C ARG A 180 42.53 -1.34 -5.43
N ASN A 181 43.04 -0.35 -4.70
CA ASN A 181 43.53 0.90 -5.30
C ASN A 181 44.88 0.73 -6.02
N GLN A 182 45.65 -0.32 -5.69
CA GLN A 182 46.97 -0.58 -6.28
C GLN A 182 46.91 -1.45 -7.54
N ASP A 183 45.95 -2.38 -7.63
CA ASP A 183 45.72 -3.19 -8.82
C ASP A 183 44.73 -2.46 -9.75
N TYR A 184 45.19 -1.95 -10.89
CA TYR A 184 44.31 -1.47 -11.97
C TYR A 184 43.93 -2.62 -12.92
N PRO A 185 42.67 -3.10 -12.95
CA PRO A 185 42.24 -4.06 -13.96
C PRO A 185 41.18 -3.42 -14.89
N SER A 186 40.84 -4.14 -15.96
CA SER A 186 39.87 -3.82 -17.03
C SER A 186 38.68 -2.89 -16.69
N LYS A 187 38.14 -2.18 -17.71
CA LYS A 187 37.03 -1.19 -17.62
C LYS A 187 35.83 -1.57 -16.73
N GLU A 188 35.46 -2.84 -16.61
CA GLU A 188 34.36 -3.29 -15.73
C GLU A 188 34.75 -3.29 -14.24
N MET A 189 35.97 -3.72 -13.90
CA MET A 189 36.51 -3.65 -12.52
C MET A 189 36.74 -2.20 -12.06
N ALA A 190 37.00 -1.29 -12.99
CA ALA A 190 37.16 0.15 -12.70
C ALA A 190 35.85 0.82 -12.25
N TYR A 191 34.69 0.34 -12.70
CA TYR A 191 33.38 0.88 -12.27
C TYR A 191 32.94 0.30 -10.92
N GLU A 192 33.31 -0.95 -10.62
CA GLU A 192 33.05 -1.59 -9.33
C GLU A 192 33.90 -0.99 -8.21
N GLY A 193 35.18 -0.74 -8.48
CA GLY A 193 36.08 -0.02 -7.57
C GLY A 193 35.58 1.39 -7.30
N SER A 194 35.14 2.13 -8.33
CA SER A 194 34.68 3.51 -8.17
C SER A 194 33.42 3.64 -7.31
N LEU A 195 32.48 2.68 -7.38
CA LEU A 195 31.29 2.70 -6.52
C LEU A 195 31.64 2.39 -5.05
N TYR A 196 32.51 1.41 -4.82
CA TYR A 196 32.97 1.09 -3.47
C TYR A 196 33.65 2.29 -2.80
N LEU A 197 34.57 2.94 -3.51
CA LEU A 197 35.26 4.15 -3.05
C LEU A 197 34.28 5.30 -2.84
N THR A 198 33.31 5.49 -3.75
CA THR A 198 32.26 6.52 -3.60
C THR A 198 31.48 6.30 -2.29
N VAL A 199 31.11 5.05 -1.98
CA VAL A 199 30.35 4.74 -0.76
C VAL A 199 31.18 4.99 0.50
N LEU A 200 32.46 4.64 0.50
CA LEU A 200 33.37 4.95 1.61
C LEU A 200 33.56 6.45 1.78
N HIS A 201 33.71 7.21 0.70
CA HIS A 201 33.79 8.67 0.78
C HIS A 201 32.52 9.30 1.35
N LYS A 202 31.34 8.84 0.93
CA LYS A 202 30.07 9.30 1.52
C LYS A 202 29.95 8.94 2.99
N LEU A 203 30.51 7.80 3.41
CA LEU A 203 30.62 7.47 4.83
C LEU A 203 31.55 8.45 5.56
N THR A 204 32.72 8.78 5.00
CA THR A 204 33.61 9.82 5.55
C THR A 204 32.86 11.16 5.73
N THR A 205 32.11 11.59 4.72
CA THR A 205 31.30 12.83 4.80
C THR A 205 30.28 12.77 5.95
N VAL A 206 29.73 11.60 6.25
CA VAL A 206 28.77 11.38 7.35
C VAL A 206 29.47 11.42 8.71
N LEU A 207 30.67 10.85 8.82
CA LEU A 207 31.46 10.94 10.02
C LEU A 207 31.90 12.38 10.31
N GLN A 208 32.03 13.21 9.27
CA GLN A 208 32.32 14.64 9.38
C GLN A 208 31.10 15.52 9.70
N ASP A 209 29.86 15.04 9.48
CA ASP A 209 28.65 15.84 9.73
C ASP A 209 28.51 16.18 11.24
N PRO A 210 28.61 17.46 11.65
CA PRO A 210 28.51 17.86 13.05
C PRO A 210 27.10 17.68 13.63
N LEU A 211 26.07 17.56 12.77
CA LEU A 211 24.69 17.35 13.20
C LEU A 211 24.42 15.91 13.65
N ILE A 212 25.34 14.99 13.38
CA ILE A 212 25.22 13.58 13.79
C ILE A 212 25.99 13.38 15.11
N PRO A 213 25.32 12.96 16.20
CA PRO A 213 25.97 12.75 17.49
C PRO A 213 27.08 11.69 17.43
N LYS A 214 28.17 11.91 18.18
CA LYS A 214 29.33 11.00 18.26
C LYS A 214 28.92 9.53 18.52
N LYS A 215 28.00 9.32 19.45
CA LYS A 215 27.46 7.99 19.77
C LYS A 215 26.80 7.31 18.56
N LYS A 216 26.07 8.06 17.73
CA LYS A 216 25.41 7.52 16.53
C LYS A 216 26.43 7.11 15.47
N LYS A 217 27.50 7.89 15.31
CA LYS A 217 28.63 7.56 14.43
C LYS A 217 29.32 6.26 14.88
N GLN A 218 29.52 6.08 16.19
CA GLN A 218 30.07 4.85 16.74
C GLN A 218 29.14 3.63 16.55
N GLU A 219 27.84 3.78 16.79
CA GLU A 219 26.85 2.71 16.52
C GLU A 219 26.85 2.29 15.05
N LEU A 220 26.91 3.26 14.13
CA LEU A 220 27.01 3.05 12.69
C LEU A 220 28.26 2.23 12.33
N LEU A 221 29.43 2.69 12.79
CA LEU A 221 30.71 2.04 12.50
C LEU A 221 30.77 0.63 13.10
N ASN A 222 30.33 0.44 14.33
CA ASN A 222 30.28 -0.88 14.96
C ASN A 222 29.39 -1.83 14.16
N TYR A 223 28.20 -1.39 13.74
CA TYR A 223 27.28 -2.21 12.99
C TYR A 223 27.84 -2.61 11.62
N ILE A 224 28.39 -1.67 10.85
CA ILE A 224 29.05 -1.99 9.57
C ILE A 224 30.22 -2.97 9.79
N GLY A 225 31.03 -2.74 10.82
CA GLY A 225 32.17 -3.59 11.16
C GLY A 225 31.80 -5.05 11.45
N THR A 226 30.57 -5.34 11.90
CA THR A 226 30.10 -6.73 12.08
C THR A 226 30.00 -7.52 10.78
N TYR A 227 30.02 -6.86 9.62
CA TYR A 227 30.00 -7.48 8.30
C TYR A 227 31.37 -7.60 7.66
N ALA A 228 32.46 -7.33 8.38
CA ALA A 228 33.82 -7.31 7.82
C ALA A 228 34.27 -8.63 7.16
N ASP A 229 33.72 -9.78 7.58
CA ASP A 229 34.00 -11.08 6.96
C ASP A 229 33.09 -11.40 5.75
N ALA A 230 32.17 -10.50 5.39
CA ALA A 230 31.33 -10.60 4.21
C ALA A 230 32.03 -10.05 2.95
N CYS A 231 31.38 -10.13 1.80
CA CYS A 231 31.93 -9.60 0.55
C CYS A 231 31.68 -8.07 0.40
N PRO A 232 32.50 -7.36 -0.40
CA PRO A 232 32.38 -5.91 -0.61
C PRO A 232 30.98 -5.41 -1.03
N PRO A 233 30.21 -6.12 -1.88
CA PRO A 233 28.82 -5.76 -2.14
C PRO A 233 27.94 -5.67 -0.89
N THR A 234 28.16 -6.55 0.07
CA THR A 234 27.46 -6.53 1.36
C THR A 234 27.83 -5.28 2.14
N TRP A 235 29.11 -4.90 2.17
CA TRP A 235 29.55 -3.67 2.84
C TRP A 235 28.89 -2.44 2.21
N ILE A 236 28.86 -2.36 0.87
CA ILE A 236 28.17 -1.27 0.15
C ILE A 236 26.69 -1.21 0.53
N GLU A 237 26.00 -2.35 0.51
CA GLU A 237 24.58 -2.41 0.84
C GLU A 237 24.30 -2.00 2.30
N VAL A 238 25.11 -2.48 3.24
CA VAL A 238 24.97 -2.15 4.68
C VAL A 238 25.26 -0.68 4.91
N ILE A 239 26.36 -0.13 4.37
CA ILE A 239 26.66 1.30 4.48
C ILE A 239 25.52 2.11 3.90
N PHE A 240 25.08 1.81 2.67
CA PHE A 240 24.00 2.54 2.02
C PHE A 240 22.69 2.50 2.84
N LYS A 241 22.33 1.34 3.41
CA LYS A 241 21.14 1.17 4.26
C LYS A 241 21.21 2.08 5.49
N GLU A 242 22.35 2.09 6.18
CA GLU A 242 22.50 2.90 7.38
C GLU A 242 22.56 4.39 7.07
N LEU A 243 23.25 4.79 6.00
CA LEU A 243 23.26 6.19 5.55
C LEU A 243 21.86 6.65 5.12
N THR A 244 21.11 5.78 4.46
CA THR A 244 19.69 6.03 4.15
C THR A 244 18.87 6.24 5.41
N ALA A 245 19.05 5.41 6.43
CA ALA A 245 18.34 5.55 7.69
C ALA A 245 18.67 6.88 8.40
N ILE A 246 19.90 7.38 8.27
CA ILE A 246 20.31 8.66 8.85
C ILE A 246 19.67 9.84 8.11
N TYR A 247 19.77 9.87 6.78
CA TYR A 247 19.32 11.04 6.00
C TYR A 247 17.83 11.05 5.71
N ASN A 248 17.19 9.90 5.55
CA ASN A 248 15.75 9.87 5.31
C ASN A 248 14.92 9.95 6.60
N LYS A 249 15.52 9.80 7.79
CA LYS A 249 14.89 10.18 9.07
C LYS A 249 14.71 11.70 9.23
N ARG A 250 15.35 12.51 8.38
CA ARG A 250 15.13 13.96 8.30
C ARG A 250 13.97 14.33 7.36
N ASP A 251 13.38 13.35 6.67
CA ASP A 251 12.21 13.58 5.84
C ASP A 251 10.98 13.70 6.74
N THR A 252 10.33 14.86 6.69
CA THR A 252 9.13 15.13 7.50
C THR A 252 7.86 14.70 6.78
N SER A 253 7.92 14.06 5.61
CA SER A 253 6.74 13.82 4.77
C SER A 253 6.25 12.38 4.78
N ILE A 254 5.17 12.14 4.02
CA ILE A 254 4.67 10.80 3.65
C ILE A 254 5.76 9.88 3.09
N ASN A 255 6.83 10.45 2.53
CA ASN A 255 7.98 9.69 2.05
C ASN A 255 8.60 8.81 3.15
N TYR A 256 8.56 9.24 4.42
CA TYR A 256 9.03 8.42 5.54
C TYR A 256 8.16 7.15 5.74
N ILE A 257 6.86 7.23 5.50
CA ILE A 257 5.97 6.05 5.55
C ILE A 257 6.39 5.04 4.48
N ILE A 258 6.64 5.53 3.26
CA ILE A 258 7.09 4.68 2.16
C ILE A 258 8.47 4.06 2.47
N LEU A 259 9.37 4.81 3.11
CA LEU A 259 10.65 4.30 3.61
C LEU A 259 10.46 3.19 4.65
N CYS A 260 9.53 3.34 5.59
CA CYS A 260 9.22 2.30 6.57
C CYS A 260 8.76 1.02 5.87
N VAL A 261 7.89 1.14 4.85
CA VAL A 261 7.42 0.01 4.05
C VAL A 261 8.56 -0.66 3.27
N GLN A 262 9.45 0.11 2.66
CA GLN A 262 10.63 -0.42 1.99
C GLN A 262 11.55 -1.15 2.97
N THR A 263 11.85 -0.55 4.12
CA THR A 263 12.73 -1.13 5.15
C THR A 263 12.13 -2.42 5.73
N PHE A 264 10.81 -2.46 5.91
CA PHE A 264 10.11 -3.67 6.33
C PHE A 264 10.28 -4.81 5.31
N LYS A 265 10.09 -4.52 4.02
CA LYS A 265 10.29 -5.50 2.94
C LYS A 265 11.74 -6.00 2.91
N GLU A 266 12.70 -5.10 3.11
CA GLU A 266 14.12 -5.44 3.19
C GLU A 266 14.43 -6.38 4.36
N ASN A 267 13.93 -6.06 5.56
CA ASN A 267 14.11 -6.91 6.73
C ASN A 267 13.43 -8.28 6.54
N LEU A 268 12.27 -8.31 5.87
CA LEU A 268 11.61 -9.56 5.51
C LEU A 268 12.46 -10.39 4.55
N LEU A 269 13.03 -9.79 3.50
CA LEU A 269 13.93 -10.49 2.59
C LEU A 269 15.16 -11.04 3.32
N GLN A 270 15.78 -10.23 4.17
CA GLN A 270 16.93 -10.63 4.99
C GLN A 270 16.60 -11.77 5.97
N SER A 271 15.37 -11.84 6.50
CA SER A 271 14.96 -12.96 7.36
C SER A 271 14.79 -14.27 6.60
N MET A 272 14.61 -14.21 5.28
CA MET A 272 14.32 -15.37 4.42
C MET A 272 15.56 -15.97 3.78
N VAL A 273 16.66 -15.22 3.71
CA VAL A 273 17.95 -15.63 3.16
C VAL A 273 18.92 -15.64 4.33
N ASN A 274 19.48 -16.79 4.67
CA ASN A 274 20.23 -16.99 5.91
C ASN A 274 21.50 -16.12 5.91
N ARG A 275 21.95 -15.67 7.09
CA ARG A 275 23.03 -14.66 7.21
C ARG A 275 24.45 -15.21 6.98
N SER A 276 24.63 -16.48 6.64
CA SER A 276 25.95 -17.06 6.35
C SER A 276 26.56 -16.45 5.08
N SER A 277 27.86 -16.16 5.10
CA SER A 277 28.57 -15.27 4.16
C SER A 277 28.44 -15.61 2.66
N GLU A 278 28.14 -16.86 2.31
CA GLU A 278 27.90 -17.27 0.91
C GLU A 278 26.50 -16.91 0.38
N GLU A 279 25.54 -16.59 1.26
CA GLU A 279 24.14 -16.35 0.88
C GLU A 279 23.79 -14.89 0.53
N TRP A 280 24.67 -13.93 0.81
CA TRP A 280 24.43 -12.53 0.45
C TRP A 280 24.29 -12.30 -1.06
N HIS A 281 25.04 -13.04 -1.87
CA HIS A 281 24.88 -13.05 -3.32
C HIS A 281 23.48 -13.51 -3.76
N HIS A 282 22.74 -14.24 -2.91
CA HIS A 282 21.35 -14.57 -3.19
C HIS A 282 20.40 -13.40 -2.96
N ILE A 283 20.65 -12.53 -1.97
CA ILE A 283 19.87 -11.29 -1.77
C ILE A 283 20.11 -10.34 -2.95
N SER A 284 21.37 -10.11 -3.33
CA SER A 284 21.69 -9.24 -4.47
C SER A 284 21.13 -9.79 -5.79
N GLY A 285 21.25 -11.11 -6.01
CA GLY A 285 20.65 -11.77 -7.18
C GLY A 285 19.13 -11.73 -7.21
N PHE A 286 18.48 -11.86 -6.05
CA PHE A 286 17.05 -11.68 -5.93
C PHE A 286 16.62 -10.25 -6.29
N LYS A 287 17.30 -9.24 -5.74
CA LYS A 287 17.03 -7.82 -6.02
C LYS A 287 17.29 -7.47 -7.49
N HIS A 288 18.30 -8.05 -8.10
CA HIS A 288 18.58 -7.89 -9.53
C HIS A 288 17.38 -8.30 -10.40
N TYR A 289 16.77 -9.46 -10.14
CA TYR A 289 15.63 -9.94 -10.95
C TYR A 289 14.28 -9.34 -10.54
N HIS A 290 14.04 -9.16 -9.23
CA HIS A 290 12.71 -8.86 -8.70
C HIS A 290 12.63 -7.57 -7.89
N GLY A 291 13.75 -6.96 -7.53
CA GLY A 291 13.78 -5.84 -6.59
C GLY A 291 13.03 -4.61 -7.10
N GLY A 292 13.07 -4.34 -8.41
CA GLY A 292 12.31 -3.24 -9.02
C GLY A 292 10.80 -3.45 -8.92
N SER A 293 10.33 -4.69 -9.09
CA SER A 293 8.90 -5.02 -8.96
C SER A 293 8.38 -4.96 -7.51
N LEU A 294 9.29 -4.99 -6.53
CA LEU A 294 8.98 -5.02 -5.10
C LEU A 294 9.32 -3.71 -4.37
N GLY A 295 9.88 -2.72 -5.07
CA GLY A 295 10.37 -1.48 -4.46
C GLY A 295 11.53 -1.72 -3.50
N LEU A 296 12.26 -2.83 -3.67
CA LEU A 296 13.46 -3.17 -2.91
C LEU A 296 14.73 -2.58 -3.55
N ASN A 297 14.60 -2.03 -4.77
CA ASN A 297 15.71 -1.39 -5.43
C ASN A 297 15.82 0.06 -4.96
N MET A 298 16.94 0.37 -4.30
CA MET A 298 17.50 1.71 -4.36
C MET A 298 18.11 1.85 -5.77
N ASN A 299 17.64 2.82 -6.56
CA ASN A 299 18.05 2.98 -7.98
C ASN A 299 19.58 2.97 -8.19
N SER A 300 20.35 3.32 -7.15
CA SER A 300 21.81 3.29 -7.09
C SER A 300 22.42 1.90 -6.98
N LEU A 301 21.83 1.01 -6.19
CA LEU A 301 22.34 -0.35 -5.97
C LEU A 301 21.91 -1.32 -7.07
N ALA A 302 20.81 -1.04 -7.79
CA ALA A 302 20.33 -1.88 -8.89
C ALA A 302 21.34 -2.02 -10.06
N ARG A 303 22.31 -1.10 -10.14
CA ARG A 303 23.38 -1.08 -11.15
C ARG A 303 24.66 -1.80 -10.72
N ILE A 304 24.69 -2.35 -9.50
CA ILE A 304 25.82 -3.13 -9.00
C ILE A 304 25.94 -4.42 -9.84
N GLN A 305 26.86 -4.40 -10.81
CA GLN A 305 27.16 -5.53 -11.68
C GLN A 305 28.02 -6.62 -11.02
N PHE A 306 28.44 -6.43 -9.76
CA PHE A 306 29.35 -7.28 -8.96
C PHE A 306 29.05 -8.78 -8.95
N THR A 307 27.87 -9.17 -9.43
CA THR A 307 27.37 -10.53 -9.34
C THR A 307 26.73 -10.99 -10.65
N GLY A 308 26.79 -10.23 -11.75
CA GLY A 308 26.17 -10.62 -13.03
C GLY A 308 26.54 -12.05 -13.45
N HIS A 309 27.82 -12.40 -13.37
CA HIS A 309 28.30 -13.76 -13.65
C HIS A 309 27.77 -14.83 -12.65
N LEU A 310 27.66 -14.50 -11.36
CA LEU A 310 27.18 -15.40 -10.30
C LEU A 310 25.63 -15.53 -10.26
N ILE A 311 24.92 -14.51 -10.74
CA ILE A 311 23.45 -14.38 -10.71
C ILE A 311 22.79 -15.12 -11.87
N LEU A 312 23.39 -15.05 -13.06
CA LEU A 312 22.77 -15.53 -14.31
C LEU A 312 22.45 -17.03 -14.30
N LYS A 313 23.05 -17.83 -13.41
CA LYS A 313 22.83 -19.28 -13.33
C LYS A 313 21.72 -19.71 -12.36
N LYS A 314 21.09 -18.80 -11.60
CA LYS A 314 20.17 -19.16 -10.50
C LYS A 314 18.77 -18.53 -10.59
N GLN A 315 18.32 -18.07 -11.76
CA GLN A 315 17.01 -17.42 -11.93
C GLN A 315 15.82 -18.23 -11.40
N ALA A 316 15.79 -19.54 -11.63
CA ALA A 316 14.71 -20.41 -11.14
C ALA A 316 14.61 -20.43 -9.59
N LEU A 317 15.76 -20.35 -8.90
CA LEU A 317 15.81 -20.22 -7.44
C LEU A 317 15.20 -18.89 -7.01
N TYR A 318 15.60 -17.77 -7.64
CA TYR A 318 15.09 -16.44 -7.29
C TYR A 318 13.58 -16.31 -7.54
N ASN A 319 13.05 -16.94 -8.59
CA ASN A 319 11.61 -17.01 -8.84
C ASN A 319 10.85 -17.79 -7.74
N ARG A 320 11.46 -18.85 -7.17
CA ARG A 320 10.87 -19.57 -6.03
C ARG A 320 10.88 -18.72 -4.77
N VAL A 321 11.99 -18.04 -4.49
CA VAL A 321 12.12 -17.09 -3.36
C VAL A 321 11.10 -15.96 -3.50
N PHE A 322 10.88 -15.45 -4.72
CA PHE A 322 9.91 -14.39 -5.01
C PHE A 322 8.48 -14.77 -4.62
N LYS A 323 8.03 -15.97 -5.00
CA LYS A 323 6.70 -16.47 -4.62
C LYS A 323 6.56 -16.58 -3.10
N ARG A 324 7.59 -17.10 -2.42
CA ARG A 324 7.61 -17.21 -0.96
C ARG A 324 7.58 -15.83 -0.30
N PHE A 325 8.38 -14.89 -0.83
CA PHE A 325 8.45 -13.52 -0.33
C PHE A 325 7.08 -12.84 -0.43
N LEU A 326 6.43 -12.90 -1.59
CA LEU A 326 5.10 -12.32 -1.78
C LEU A 326 4.06 -12.93 -0.84
N SER A 327 4.09 -14.26 -0.66
CA SER A 327 3.19 -14.94 0.28
C SER A 327 3.40 -14.44 1.71
N ASN A 328 4.65 -14.38 2.16
CA ASN A 328 5.00 -13.90 3.50
C ASN A 328 4.64 -12.43 3.69
N TYR A 329 4.94 -11.58 2.71
CA TYR A 329 4.63 -10.15 2.77
C TYR A 329 3.12 -9.90 2.85
N ARG A 330 2.32 -10.62 2.04
CA ARG A 330 0.86 -10.56 2.09
C ARG A 330 0.29 -11.06 3.42
N ALA A 331 0.93 -12.03 4.06
CA ALA A 331 0.53 -12.51 5.38
C ALA A 331 0.96 -11.57 6.52
N SER A 332 1.82 -10.59 6.26
CA SER A 332 2.45 -9.74 7.27
C SER A 332 1.82 -8.36 7.41
N VAL A 333 0.55 -8.19 7.05
CA VAL A 333 -0.15 -6.88 7.11
C VAL A 333 -0.14 -6.29 8.53
N ALA A 334 -0.47 -7.08 9.54
CA ALA A 334 -0.44 -6.62 10.94
C ALA A 334 0.98 -6.23 11.37
N ASN A 335 1.99 -7.03 11.00
CA ASN A 335 3.39 -6.75 11.31
C ASN A 335 3.89 -5.48 10.62
N LEU A 336 3.42 -5.18 9.40
CA LEU A 336 3.77 -3.96 8.67
C LEU A 336 3.20 -2.72 9.35
N ILE A 337 1.94 -2.79 9.80
CA ILE A 337 1.27 -1.70 10.52
C ILE A 337 2.02 -1.43 11.83
N GLU A 338 2.26 -2.48 12.61
CA GLU A 338 2.94 -2.37 13.90
C GLU A 338 4.38 -1.87 13.75
N TYR A 339 5.14 -2.39 12.77
CA TYR A 339 6.48 -1.92 12.47
C TYR A 339 6.49 -0.42 12.15
N THR A 340 5.61 0.02 11.26
CA THR A 340 5.50 1.43 10.88
C THR A 340 5.12 2.29 12.08
N ARG A 341 4.23 1.82 12.96
CA ARG A 341 3.87 2.52 14.20
C ARG A 341 5.09 2.71 15.12
N CYS A 342 5.83 1.64 15.39
CA CYS A 342 7.05 1.71 16.21
C CYS A 342 8.06 2.70 15.62
N GLN A 343 8.28 2.66 14.30
CA GLN A 343 9.21 3.59 13.64
C GLN A 343 8.78 5.05 13.72
N ILE A 344 7.48 5.34 13.82
CA ILE A 344 6.96 6.72 14.00
C ILE A 344 7.06 7.16 15.46
N ILE A 345 6.78 6.28 16.43
CA ILE A 345 6.89 6.60 17.85
C ILE A 345 8.31 7.03 18.21
N GLU A 346 9.31 6.32 17.67
CA GLU A 346 10.73 6.61 17.85
C GLU A 346 11.26 7.77 17.00
N SER A 347 10.40 8.40 16.19
CA SER A 347 10.80 9.46 15.26
C SER A 347 10.73 10.87 15.86
N SER A 348 11.20 11.87 15.10
CA SER A 348 11.23 13.26 15.53
C SER A 348 9.81 13.85 15.71
N GLN A 349 9.69 14.83 16.60
CA GLN A 349 8.42 15.54 16.79
C GLN A 349 7.97 16.26 15.51
N GLU A 350 8.91 16.73 14.68
CA GLU A 350 8.62 17.37 13.39
C GLU A 350 7.90 16.42 12.44
N LEU A 351 8.35 15.17 12.34
CA LEU A 351 7.70 14.15 11.54
C LEU A 351 6.29 13.83 12.08
N LYS A 352 6.14 13.66 13.40
CA LYS A 352 4.83 13.45 14.04
C LYS A 352 3.85 14.60 13.72
N ASN A 353 4.32 15.84 13.82
CA ASN A 353 3.53 17.02 13.50
C ASN A 353 3.13 17.08 12.02
N SER A 354 4.03 16.67 11.12
CA SER A 354 3.75 16.65 9.69
C SER A 354 2.75 15.56 9.30
N LEU A 355 2.82 14.37 9.90
CA LEU A 355 1.82 13.32 9.73
C LEU A 355 0.44 13.74 10.26
N SER A 356 0.42 14.47 11.39
CA SER A 356 -0.81 15.08 11.91
C SER A 356 -1.42 16.08 10.91
N ARG A 357 -0.59 16.96 10.33
CA ARG A 357 -1.03 17.89 9.27
C ARG A 357 -1.58 17.16 8.05
N TYR A 358 -0.88 16.12 7.58
CA TYR A 358 -1.35 15.29 6.48
C TYR A 358 -2.73 14.67 6.76
N LEU A 359 -2.94 14.15 7.98
CA LEU A 359 -4.24 13.60 8.37
C LEU A 359 -5.33 14.67 8.42
N CYS A 360 -5.04 15.87 8.94
CA CYS A 360 -5.96 17.01 8.91
C CYS A 360 -6.36 17.37 7.48
N GLU A 361 -5.38 17.55 6.59
CA GLU A 361 -5.61 17.86 5.17
C GLU A 361 -6.42 16.76 4.48
N THR A 362 -6.15 15.50 4.80
CA THR A 362 -6.92 14.36 4.29
C THR A 362 -8.36 14.40 4.78
N MET A 363 -8.63 14.73 6.05
CA MET A 363 -9.99 14.89 6.55
C MET A 363 -10.73 16.04 5.86
N THR A 364 -10.05 17.16 5.59
CA THR A 364 -10.62 18.28 4.81
C THR A 364 -10.96 17.84 3.38
N GLN A 365 -10.10 17.04 2.73
CA GLN A 365 -10.39 16.49 1.40
C GLN A 365 -11.55 15.50 1.40
N LEU A 366 -11.79 14.82 2.52
CA LEU A 366 -12.98 13.99 2.75
C LEU A 366 -14.21 14.82 3.13
N GLU A 367 -14.16 16.15 3.02
CA GLU A 367 -15.24 17.10 3.32
C GLU A 367 -15.65 17.17 4.80
N VAL A 368 -14.77 16.75 5.72
CA VAL A 368 -15.03 16.86 7.18
C VAL A 368 -14.94 18.34 7.60
N PRO A 369 -15.96 18.89 8.30
CA PRO A 369 -15.94 20.25 8.82
C PRO A 369 -14.74 20.49 9.75
N GLU A 370 -14.04 21.62 9.58
CA GLU A 370 -12.81 21.94 10.32
C GLU A 370 -12.98 21.85 11.85
N ASN A 371 -14.12 22.28 12.38
CA ASN A 371 -14.45 22.22 13.80
C ASN A 371 -14.63 20.79 14.34
N GLU A 372 -14.83 19.80 13.47
CA GLU A 372 -14.98 18.39 13.83
C GLU A 372 -13.71 17.55 13.62
N ILE A 373 -12.78 18.01 12.76
CA ILE A 373 -11.56 17.26 12.38
C ILE A 373 -10.79 16.78 13.61
N SER A 374 -10.45 17.68 14.53
CA SER A 374 -9.68 17.32 15.74
C SER A 374 -10.37 16.23 16.56
N SER A 375 -11.70 16.28 16.65
CA SER A 375 -12.49 15.30 17.40
C SER A 375 -12.62 13.96 16.67
N VAL A 376 -12.62 13.96 15.32
CA VAL A 376 -12.57 12.73 14.51
C VAL A 376 -11.20 12.07 14.64
N LEU A 377 -10.12 12.83 14.44
CA LEU A 377 -8.74 12.35 14.50
C LEU A 377 -8.42 11.73 15.86
N SER A 378 -8.65 12.48 16.96
CA SER A 378 -8.40 12.00 18.32
C SER A 378 -9.19 10.73 18.65
N SER A 379 -10.43 10.61 18.16
CA SER A 379 -11.26 9.42 18.42
C SER A 379 -10.86 8.17 17.63
N LEU A 380 -10.17 8.34 16.50
CA LEU A 380 -9.90 7.24 15.55
C LEU A 380 -8.43 6.86 15.46
N PHE A 381 -7.55 7.84 15.36
CA PHE A 381 -6.18 7.64 14.89
C PHE A 381 -5.13 7.86 15.97
N TYR A 382 -5.50 8.46 17.10
CA TYR A 382 -4.60 8.71 18.22
C TYR A 382 -4.98 7.86 19.43
N ASP A 383 -4.00 7.53 20.26
CA ASP A 383 -4.20 6.90 21.56
C ASP A 383 -4.28 7.95 22.70
N GLU A 384 -4.36 7.47 23.94
CA GLU A 384 -4.44 8.32 25.14
C GLU A 384 -3.20 9.19 25.35
N HIS A 385 -2.07 8.84 24.74
CA HIS A 385 -0.81 9.58 24.81
C HIS A 385 -0.64 10.54 23.62
N PHE A 386 -1.66 10.70 22.78
CA PHE A 386 -1.62 11.49 21.54
C PHE A 386 -0.60 10.95 20.52
N GLU A 387 -0.29 9.66 20.56
CA GLU A 387 0.52 8.97 19.56
C GLU A 387 -0.37 8.27 18.52
N LEU A 388 0.11 8.10 17.29
CA LEU A 388 -0.65 7.40 16.25
C LEU A 388 -0.85 5.92 16.61
N ASN A 389 -2.10 5.50 16.64
CA ASN A 389 -2.49 4.11 16.90
C ASN A 389 -2.45 3.26 15.59
N ASN A 390 -2.66 1.95 15.72
CA ASN A 390 -2.64 1.04 14.57
C ASN A 390 -3.70 1.37 13.50
N THR A 391 -4.85 1.91 13.90
CA THR A 391 -5.92 2.36 12.99
C THR A 391 -5.46 3.57 12.17
N GLY A 392 -4.81 4.55 12.79
CA GLY A 392 -4.22 5.71 12.13
C GLY A 392 -3.15 5.31 11.11
N ILE A 393 -2.26 4.40 11.47
CA ILE A 393 -1.23 3.89 10.56
C ILE A 393 -1.86 3.11 9.40
N ALA A 394 -2.82 2.23 9.67
CA ALA A 394 -3.54 1.50 8.64
C ALA A 394 -4.25 2.45 7.67
N PHE A 395 -4.90 3.50 8.19
CA PHE A 395 -5.53 4.53 7.36
C PHE A 395 -4.53 5.23 6.45
N ILE A 396 -3.37 5.67 6.97
CA ILE A 396 -2.31 6.29 6.16
C ILE A 396 -1.85 5.31 5.06
N LEU A 397 -1.59 4.05 5.39
CA LEU A 397 -1.15 3.04 4.41
C LEU A 397 -2.20 2.75 3.33
N ILE A 398 -3.50 2.83 3.66
CA ILE A 398 -4.59 2.73 2.67
C ILE A 398 -4.59 3.96 1.76
N MET A 399 -4.47 5.16 2.31
CA MET A 399 -4.41 6.41 1.53
C MET A 399 -3.20 6.45 0.59
N GLN A 400 -2.09 5.82 0.99
CA GLN A 400 -0.91 5.64 0.13
C GLN A 400 -1.04 4.48 -0.87
N GLY A 401 -2.19 3.81 -0.91
CA GLY A 401 -2.47 2.69 -1.81
C GLY A 401 -1.73 1.39 -1.48
N ILE A 402 -0.97 1.34 -0.38
CA ILE A 402 -0.15 0.18 0.02
C ILE A 402 -1.04 -0.95 0.56
N LEU A 403 -2.07 -0.56 1.33
CA LEU A 403 -3.11 -1.46 1.81
C LEU A 403 -4.43 -1.25 1.06
N THR A 404 -5.25 -2.29 1.01
CA THR A 404 -6.61 -2.25 0.47
C THR A 404 -7.54 -3.12 1.29
N THR A 405 -8.82 -2.79 1.29
CA THR A 405 -9.90 -3.58 1.91
C THR A 405 -10.47 -4.64 0.97
N GLU A 406 -10.08 -4.61 -0.31
CA GLU A 406 -10.55 -5.55 -1.32
C GLU A 406 -9.50 -6.66 -1.55
N ALA A 407 -9.92 -7.90 -1.36
CA ALA A 407 -9.09 -9.04 -1.75
C ALA A 407 -8.87 -8.98 -3.28
N GLN A 408 -7.64 -8.76 -3.71
CA GLN A 408 -7.29 -8.81 -5.13
C GLN A 408 -7.41 -10.25 -5.65
N THR A 409 -8.61 -10.64 -6.06
CA THR A 409 -8.82 -11.88 -6.82
C THR A 409 -8.38 -11.68 -8.26
N THR A 410 -7.89 -12.74 -8.91
CA THR A 410 -7.51 -12.73 -10.34
C THR A 410 -8.65 -12.19 -11.22
N ILE A 411 -9.91 -12.42 -10.80
CA ILE A 411 -11.12 -11.94 -11.47
C ILE A 411 -11.29 -10.42 -11.33
N GLY A 412 -10.99 -9.83 -10.18
CA GLY A 412 -11.03 -8.37 -9.97
C GLY A 412 -10.02 -7.63 -10.85
N LYS A 413 -8.81 -8.20 -11.04
CA LYS A 413 -7.81 -7.64 -11.97
C LYS A 413 -8.23 -7.69 -13.43
N ILE A 414 -8.95 -8.74 -13.83
CA ILE A 414 -9.51 -8.87 -15.19
C ILE A 414 -10.65 -7.85 -15.38
N ALA A 415 -11.54 -7.72 -14.39
CA ALA A 415 -12.66 -6.79 -14.41
C ALA A 415 -12.21 -5.31 -14.44
N GLN A 416 -11.14 -4.93 -13.73
CA GLN A 416 -10.59 -3.56 -13.79
C GLN A 416 -9.84 -3.27 -15.10
N ARG A 417 -9.29 -4.28 -15.78
CA ARG A 417 -8.57 -4.11 -17.06
C ARG A 417 -9.48 -4.10 -18.29
N LEU A 418 -10.65 -4.74 -18.21
CA LEU A 418 -11.64 -4.78 -19.29
C LEU A 418 -12.09 -3.38 -19.77
N PRO A 419 -12.44 -2.41 -18.91
CA PRO A 419 -12.82 -1.06 -19.33
C PRO A 419 -11.71 -0.32 -20.11
N ASN A 420 -10.45 -0.57 -19.79
CA ASN A 420 -9.31 0.05 -20.45
C ASN A 420 -9.01 -0.58 -21.82
N LEU A 421 -9.27 -1.88 -21.98
CA LEU A 421 -9.18 -2.56 -23.29
C LEU A 421 -10.24 -2.07 -24.29
N PHE A 422 -11.43 -1.71 -23.81
CA PHE A 422 -12.50 -1.16 -24.67
C PHE A 422 -12.35 0.35 -24.97
N ARG A 423 -11.42 1.06 -24.31
CA ARG A 423 -11.08 2.45 -24.66
C ARG A 423 -10.05 2.56 -25.78
N CYS A 424 -9.23 1.54 -26.02
CA CYS A 424 -8.28 1.50 -27.15
C CYS A 424 -8.92 1.02 -28.46
N LEU A 425 -10.22 0.74 -28.49
CA LEU A 425 -10.98 0.30 -29.66
C LEU A 425 -12.02 1.35 -30.12
N ARG A 426 -11.80 2.63 -29.82
CA ARG A 426 -12.55 3.75 -30.40
C ARG A 426 -11.64 4.72 -31.12
#